data_AF-A0A179GI21-F1
#
_entry.id   AF-A0A179GI21-F1
#
_cell.length_a   1.000
_cell.length_b   1.000
_cell.length_c   1.000
_cell.angle_alpha   90.00
_cell.angle_beta   90.00
_cell.angle_gamma   90.00
#
_symmetry.space_group_name_H-M   'P 1'
#
loop_
_entity.id
_entity.type
_entity.pdbx_description
1 polymer ?
#
loop_
_entity_poly.entity_id
_entity_poly.type
_entity_poly.pdbx_seq_one_letter_code
_entity_poly.pdbx_strand_id
1 'polypeptide(L)'
;MALIKNVALIGKGLFGSVVLPALVDAGFNVTVFSRSEKNKDTLPAGVAHAKVDYESVDSMTEAFRGQDAIVSTIGFDSILAQKPMIDAAVAAGVKRFIPADYTSFSTDPTAAQLPQHLPLKAVQTHLQDYAHAGRLEYTIVATGVFLEFLIDYGFAVNLKEKSAQLWGEGDHPVSATSLAAAARAVAAVLKNPEETKNRAVFVHELAVSQAKILALGKEIAPAGTEWTVAKFEDPNAEFENRLQAVLQKPEMSTIMALIVATLLSGQFKAQFGQLDNDLLGVRTLTEDDLKARVASALS
;
A
#
# COMPACT_ATOMS: atom_id res chain seq x y z
N MET A 1 -3.29 -28.79 5.62
CA MET A 1 -3.07 -27.35 5.42
C MET A 1 -1.66 -27.16 4.90
N ALA A 2 -1.47 -26.41 3.81
CA ALA A 2 -0.13 -26.20 3.27
C ALA A 2 0.56 -25.11 4.11
N LEU A 3 1.52 -25.51 4.93
CA LEU A 3 2.32 -24.59 5.73
C LEU A 3 3.13 -23.67 4.80
N ILE A 4 3.00 -22.35 4.97
CA ILE A 4 3.86 -21.34 4.32
C ILE A 4 5.10 -21.16 5.20
N LYS A 5 6.30 -21.41 4.64
CA LYS A 5 7.56 -21.30 5.35
C LYS A 5 8.60 -20.47 4.59
N ASN A 6 8.78 -20.75 3.30
CA ASN A 6 9.72 -20.02 2.44
C ASN A 6 9.00 -18.88 1.74
N VAL A 7 9.42 -17.65 1.99
CA VAL A 7 8.77 -16.46 1.45
C VAL A 7 9.79 -15.64 0.67
N ALA A 8 9.45 -15.35 -0.58
CA ALA A 8 10.24 -14.43 -1.37
C ALA A 8 9.69 -13.00 -1.26
N LEU A 9 10.59 -12.03 -1.13
CA LEU A 9 10.28 -10.60 -1.20
C LEU A 9 10.86 -10.01 -2.49
N ILE A 10 9.99 -9.41 -3.30
CA ILE A 10 10.34 -8.66 -4.50
C ILE A 10 10.18 -7.17 -4.20
N GLY A 11 11.25 -6.40 -4.42
CA GLY A 11 11.29 -4.97 -4.11
C GLY A 11 11.80 -4.71 -2.68
N LYS A 12 12.86 -3.91 -2.56
CA LYS A 12 13.40 -3.41 -1.28
C LYS A 12 13.37 -1.88 -1.27
N GLY A 13 12.28 -1.30 -1.80
CA GLY A 13 12.04 0.14 -1.77
C GLY A 13 11.60 0.61 -0.38
N LEU A 14 10.89 1.74 -0.32
CA LEU A 14 10.35 2.30 0.93
C LEU A 14 9.57 1.25 1.74
N PHE A 15 8.57 0.60 1.12
CA PHE A 15 7.75 -0.40 1.81
C PHE A 15 8.44 -1.75 1.96
N GLY A 16 9.12 -2.25 0.92
CA GLY A 16 9.86 -3.51 1.00
C GLY A 16 10.91 -3.55 2.12
N SER A 17 11.53 -2.41 2.43
CA SER A 17 12.51 -2.32 3.52
C SER A 17 11.91 -2.53 4.91
N VAL A 18 10.61 -2.24 5.11
CA VAL A 18 9.91 -2.54 6.38
C VAL A 18 9.19 -3.88 6.36
N VAL A 19 8.81 -4.38 5.17
CA VAL A 19 8.22 -5.73 5.01
C VAL A 19 9.25 -6.82 5.29
N LEU A 20 10.50 -6.64 4.85
CA LEU A 20 11.57 -7.61 5.09
C LEU A 20 11.71 -8.02 6.57
N PRO A 21 11.96 -7.09 7.51
CA PRO A 21 12.07 -7.47 8.93
C PRO A 21 10.76 -8.06 9.46
N ALA A 22 9.59 -7.55 9.07
CA ALA A 22 8.31 -8.11 9.52
C ALA A 22 8.12 -9.59 9.11
N LEU A 23 8.57 -9.99 7.91
CA LEU A 23 8.57 -11.38 7.48
C LEU A 23 9.56 -12.24 8.27
N VAL A 24 10.76 -11.72 8.54
CA VAL A 24 11.78 -12.42 9.34
C VAL A 24 11.31 -12.60 10.78
N ASP A 25 10.76 -11.56 11.41
CA ASP A 25 10.27 -11.58 12.79
C ASP A 25 9.05 -12.50 12.94
N ALA A 26 8.24 -12.66 11.90
CA ALA A 26 7.18 -13.67 11.84
C ALA A 26 7.72 -15.10 11.71
N GLY A 27 9.04 -15.30 11.56
CA GLY A 27 9.69 -16.61 11.50
C GLY A 27 9.63 -17.27 10.12
N PHE A 28 9.48 -16.50 9.04
CA PHE A 28 9.61 -17.03 7.68
C PHE A 28 11.07 -17.14 7.25
N ASN A 29 11.35 -18.12 6.39
CA ASN A 29 12.63 -18.20 5.67
C ASN A 29 12.57 -17.22 4.49
N VAL A 30 13.15 -16.04 4.65
CA VAL A 30 13.01 -14.97 3.64
C VAL A 30 14.12 -15.01 2.60
N THR A 31 13.73 -14.96 1.33
CA THR A 31 14.64 -14.72 0.20
C THR A 31 14.32 -13.38 -0.46
N VAL A 32 15.29 -12.48 -0.57
CA VAL A 32 15.12 -11.20 -1.28
C VAL A 32 15.56 -11.37 -2.73
N PHE A 33 14.66 -11.06 -3.66
CA PHE A 33 14.95 -11.06 -5.08
C PHE A 33 15.28 -9.66 -5.59
N SER A 34 16.38 -9.54 -6.32
CA SER A 34 16.78 -8.25 -6.88
C SER A 34 17.56 -8.38 -8.17
N ARG A 35 17.71 -7.27 -8.90
CA ARG A 35 18.44 -7.24 -10.19
C ARG A 35 19.96 -7.33 -10.05
N SER A 36 20.50 -7.15 -8.85
CA SER A 36 21.95 -7.00 -8.61
C SER A 36 22.41 -7.80 -7.41
N GLU A 37 23.56 -8.46 -7.55
CA GLU A 37 24.25 -9.17 -6.47
C GLU A 37 24.67 -8.24 -5.34
N LYS A 38 24.94 -6.97 -5.63
CA LYS A 38 25.39 -5.97 -4.64
C LYS A 38 24.37 -5.73 -3.52
N ASN A 39 23.11 -6.09 -3.73
CA ASN A 39 22.08 -5.91 -2.70
C ASN A 39 22.23 -6.89 -1.53
N LYS A 40 22.94 -8.00 -1.73
CA LYS A 40 23.21 -9.02 -0.70
C LYS A 40 23.90 -8.42 0.53
N ASP A 41 24.84 -7.51 0.32
CA ASP A 41 25.66 -6.91 1.40
C ASP A 41 24.85 -6.01 2.34
N THR A 42 23.62 -5.65 1.96
CA THR A 42 22.72 -4.79 2.75
C THR A 42 21.63 -5.56 3.49
N LEU A 43 21.68 -6.90 3.45
CA LEU A 43 20.66 -7.76 4.06
C LEU A 43 21.07 -8.19 5.47
N PRO A 44 20.11 -8.31 6.40
CA PRO A 44 20.36 -8.89 7.71
C PRO A 44 20.92 -10.32 7.61
N ALA A 45 21.68 -10.72 8.62
CA ALA A 45 22.15 -12.11 8.73
C ALA A 45 20.96 -13.09 8.72
N GLY A 46 21.08 -14.19 7.96
CA GLY A 46 20.03 -15.20 7.83
C GLY A 46 19.00 -14.95 6.71
N VAL A 47 19.01 -13.78 6.07
CA VAL A 47 18.19 -13.50 4.88
C VAL A 47 18.94 -13.96 3.63
N ALA A 48 18.30 -14.82 2.83
CA ALA A 48 18.85 -15.25 1.55
C ALA A 48 18.66 -14.15 0.49
N HIS A 49 19.53 -14.15 -0.51
CA HIS A 49 19.41 -13.30 -1.71
C HIS A 49 19.49 -14.19 -2.94
N ALA A 50 18.68 -13.87 -3.95
CA ALA A 50 18.90 -14.35 -5.29
C ALA A 50 18.79 -13.20 -6.30
N LYS A 51 19.73 -13.17 -7.25
CA LYS A 51 19.62 -12.29 -8.41
C LYS A 51 18.59 -12.87 -9.37
N VAL A 52 17.69 -12.02 -9.84
CA VAL A 52 16.63 -12.39 -10.78
C VAL A 52 16.64 -11.43 -11.95
N ASP A 53 16.59 -11.99 -13.15
CA ASP A 53 16.28 -11.24 -14.36
C ASP A 53 14.76 -11.19 -14.55
N TYR A 54 14.16 -10.04 -14.25
CA TYR A 54 12.72 -9.83 -14.34
C TYR A 54 12.21 -9.70 -15.78
N GLU A 55 13.10 -9.66 -16.77
CA GLU A 55 12.74 -9.70 -18.19
C GLU A 55 12.59 -11.14 -18.73
N SER A 56 12.96 -12.14 -17.93
CA SER A 56 12.89 -13.56 -18.29
C SER A 56 11.98 -14.36 -17.35
N VAL A 57 10.86 -14.85 -17.87
CA VAL A 57 9.94 -15.74 -17.13
C VAL A 57 10.65 -17.02 -16.67
N ASP A 58 11.57 -17.56 -17.47
CA ASP A 58 12.34 -18.75 -17.10
C ASP A 58 13.31 -18.46 -15.94
N SER A 59 13.99 -17.30 -15.97
CA SER A 59 14.85 -16.88 -14.86
C SER A 59 14.05 -16.71 -13.57
N MET A 60 12.89 -16.05 -13.65
CA MET A 60 11.99 -15.90 -12.50
C MET A 60 11.49 -17.26 -12.01
N THR A 61 11.09 -18.15 -12.92
CA THR A 61 10.57 -19.48 -12.57
C THR A 61 11.61 -20.29 -11.82
N GLU A 62 12.86 -20.31 -12.30
CA GLU A 62 13.96 -21.01 -11.60
C GLU A 62 14.20 -20.42 -10.21
N ALA A 63 14.25 -19.09 -10.09
CA ALA A 63 14.48 -18.42 -8.82
C ALA A 63 13.32 -18.64 -7.82
N PHE A 64 12.09 -18.81 -8.31
CA PHE A 64 10.90 -18.96 -7.47
C PHE A 64 10.69 -20.40 -6.99
N ARG A 65 11.43 -21.38 -7.53
CA ARG A 65 11.33 -22.77 -7.08
C ARG A 65 11.64 -22.92 -5.60
N GLY A 66 10.78 -23.68 -4.92
CA GLY A 66 10.91 -23.93 -3.48
C GLY A 66 10.39 -22.81 -2.57
N GLN A 67 9.91 -21.70 -3.13
CA GLN A 67 9.19 -20.68 -2.37
C GLN A 67 7.73 -21.10 -2.19
N ASP A 68 7.19 -20.92 -0.98
CA ASP A 68 5.76 -21.16 -0.71
C ASP A 68 4.91 -19.95 -1.08
N ALA A 69 5.45 -18.75 -0.86
CA ALA A 69 4.77 -17.50 -1.14
C ALA A 69 5.70 -16.44 -1.73
N ILE A 70 5.12 -15.54 -2.52
CA ILE A 70 5.78 -14.34 -3.02
C ILE A 70 5.05 -13.10 -2.52
N VAL A 71 5.81 -12.15 -2.00
CA VAL A 71 5.35 -10.82 -1.62
C VAL A 71 6.00 -9.79 -2.54
N SER A 72 5.17 -9.05 -3.28
CA SER A 72 5.63 -7.97 -4.14
C SER A 72 5.42 -6.62 -3.48
N THR A 73 6.47 -5.80 -3.44
CA THR A 73 6.46 -4.43 -2.92
C THR A 73 7.07 -3.45 -3.93
N ILE A 74 6.99 -3.78 -5.21
CA ILE A 74 7.49 -2.94 -6.30
C ILE A 74 6.73 -1.60 -6.37
N GLY A 75 7.38 -0.59 -6.95
CA GLY A 75 6.79 0.73 -7.13
C GLY A 75 5.65 0.75 -8.15
N PHE A 76 4.84 1.82 -8.07
CA PHE A 76 3.66 2.02 -8.91
C PHE A 76 3.95 1.99 -10.42
N ASP A 77 5.11 2.49 -10.86
CA ASP A 77 5.52 2.47 -12.28
C ASP A 77 5.73 1.06 -12.85
N SER A 78 5.80 0.05 -11.99
CA SER A 78 6.10 -1.34 -12.38
C SER A 78 4.94 -2.29 -12.14
N ILE A 79 3.72 -1.82 -11.83
CA ILE A 79 2.59 -2.69 -11.45
C ILE A 79 2.31 -3.78 -12.51
N LEU A 80 2.34 -3.45 -13.80
CA LEU A 80 2.10 -4.42 -14.87
C LEU A 80 3.20 -5.49 -14.99
N ALA A 81 4.41 -5.21 -14.51
CA ALA A 81 5.50 -6.19 -14.50
C ALA A 81 5.22 -7.37 -13.55
N GLN A 82 4.19 -7.29 -12.70
CA GLN A 82 3.77 -8.40 -11.85
C GLN A 82 3.12 -9.54 -12.62
N LYS A 83 2.51 -9.29 -13.80
CA LYS A 83 1.88 -10.35 -14.59
C LYS A 83 2.87 -11.48 -14.95
N PRO A 84 4.03 -11.21 -15.57
CA PRO A 84 5.01 -12.27 -15.83
C PRO A 84 5.63 -12.84 -14.55
N MET A 85 5.70 -12.07 -13.43
CA MET A 85 6.10 -12.63 -12.13
C MET A 85 5.07 -13.64 -11.61
N ILE A 86 3.77 -13.38 -11.80
CA ILE A 86 2.69 -14.29 -11.43
C ILE A 86 2.76 -15.56 -12.30
N ASP A 87 2.98 -15.42 -13.60
CA ASP A 87 3.16 -16.57 -14.51
C ASP A 87 4.33 -17.47 -14.06
N ALA A 88 5.47 -16.85 -13.73
CA ALA A 88 6.62 -17.56 -13.19
C ALA A 88 6.34 -18.22 -11.83
N ALA A 89 5.58 -17.56 -10.95
CA ALA A 89 5.20 -18.09 -9.64
C ALA A 89 4.35 -19.36 -9.80
N VAL A 90 3.38 -19.33 -10.70
CA VAL A 90 2.54 -20.48 -11.05
C VAL A 90 3.38 -21.61 -11.63
N ALA A 91 4.28 -21.31 -12.57
CA ALA A 91 5.16 -22.30 -13.18
C ALA A 91 6.13 -22.95 -12.17
N ALA A 92 6.56 -22.20 -11.16
CA ALA A 92 7.42 -22.67 -10.08
C ALA A 92 6.68 -23.44 -8.98
N GLY A 93 5.34 -23.48 -9.02
CA GLY A 93 4.51 -24.14 -8.01
C GLY A 93 4.36 -23.35 -6.70
N VAL A 94 4.53 -22.03 -6.74
CA VAL A 94 4.26 -21.14 -5.59
C VAL A 94 2.79 -21.21 -5.22
N LYS A 95 2.49 -21.24 -3.92
CA LYS A 95 1.12 -21.41 -3.41
C LYS A 95 0.39 -20.08 -3.27
N ARG A 96 1.05 -19.05 -2.74
CA ARG A 96 0.43 -17.76 -2.40
C ARG A 96 1.17 -16.59 -3.04
N PHE A 97 0.44 -15.65 -3.63
CA PHE A 97 0.99 -14.38 -4.13
C PHE A 97 0.30 -13.18 -3.46
N ILE A 98 1.09 -12.29 -2.87
CA ILE A 98 0.64 -10.98 -2.37
C ILE A 98 1.17 -9.93 -3.34
N PRO A 99 0.31 -9.32 -4.20
CA PRO A 99 0.75 -8.32 -5.14
C PRO A 99 1.08 -7.00 -4.46
N ALA A 100 1.81 -6.14 -5.18
CA ALA A 100 2.02 -4.74 -4.85
C ALA A 100 0.72 -3.95 -5.06
N ASP A 101 -0.26 -4.24 -4.22
CA ASP A 101 -1.58 -3.61 -4.20
C ASP A 101 -1.99 -3.34 -2.76
N TYR A 102 -1.51 -2.21 -2.25
CA TYR A 102 -1.64 -1.78 -0.86
C TYR A 102 -2.53 -0.54 -0.69
N THR A 103 -3.44 -0.31 -1.64
CA THR A 103 -4.13 0.98 -1.81
C THR A 103 -5.50 1.03 -1.11
N SER A 104 -6.15 2.21 -1.14
CA SER A 104 -7.50 2.41 -0.58
C SER A 104 -8.65 1.94 -1.46
N PHE A 105 -8.46 1.84 -2.78
CA PHE A 105 -9.60 1.80 -3.72
C PHE A 105 -9.47 0.77 -4.84
N SER A 106 -8.34 0.07 -4.96
CA SER A 106 -8.10 -0.85 -6.08
C SER A 106 -9.11 -1.99 -6.19
N THR A 107 -9.84 -2.30 -5.11
CA THR A 107 -10.93 -3.29 -5.10
C THR A 107 -12.32 -2.66 -5.03
N ASP A 108 -12.42 -1.33 -5.00
CA ASP A 108 -13.68 -0.60 -5.00
C ASP A 108 -14.22 -0.50 -6.44
N PRO A 109 -15.41 -1.06 -6.75
CA PRO A 109 -15.97 -1.00 -8.09
C PRO A 109 -16.26 0.43 -8.58
N THR A 110 -16.49 1.38 -7.67
CA THR A 110 -16.78 2.79 -8.01
C THR A 110 -15.54 3.52 -8.52
N ALA A 111 -14.35 3.11 -8.08
CA ALA A 111 -13.07 3.70 -8.48
C ALA A 111 -12.32 2.88 -9.54
N ALA A 112 -12.86 1.73 -9.96
CA ALA A 112 -12.16 0.75 -10.77
C ALA A 112 -11.76 1.27 -12.18
N GLN A 113 -12.46 2.27 -12.69
CA GLN A 113 -12.19 2.85 -14.02
C GLN A 113 -11.19 4.02 -13.98
N LEU A 114 -10.70 4.41 -12.80
CA LEU A 114 -9.72 5.48 -12.70
C LEU A 114 -8.37 5.03 -13.29
N PRO A 115 -7.67 5.89 -14.07
CA PRO A 115 -6.44 5.51 -14.76
C PRO A 115 -5.38 4.85 -13.86
N GLN A 116 -5.23 5.34 -12.63
CA GLN A 116 -4.27 4.80 -11.67
C GLN A 116 -4.64 3.41 -11.13
N HIS A 117 -5.91 2.98 -11.25
CA HIS A 117 -6.36 1.66 -10.82
C HIS A 117 -6.37 0.63 -11.95
N LEU A 118 -6.37 1.05 -13.22
CA LEU A 118 -6.40 0.12 -14.37
C LEU A 118 -5.25 -0.90 -14.34
N PRO A 119 -3.98 -0.53 -14.07
CA PRO A 119 -2.89 -1.50 -13.96
C PRO A 119 -3.10 -2.50 -12.81
N LEU A 120 -3.56 -2.02 -11.65
CA LEU A 120 -3.86 -2.86 -10.49
C LEU A 120 -4.96 -3.86 -10.83
N LYS A 121 -6.04 -3.40 -11.45
CA LYS A 121 -7.14 -4.26 -11.88
C LYS A 121 -6.70 -5.34 -12.86
N ALA A 122 -5.82 -5.01 -13.81
CA ALA A 122 -5.26 -5.98 -14.74
C ALA A 122 -4.46 -7.09 -14.02
N VAL A 123 -3.69 -6.73 -12.99
CA VAL A 123 -2.95 -7.70 -12.15
C VAL A 123 -3.91 -8.54 -11.30
N GLN A 124 -4.93 -7.92 -10.70
CA GLN A 124 -5.94 -8.63 -9.91
C GLN A 124 -6.71 -9.66 -10.76
N THR A 125 -7.15 -9.28 -11.96
CA THR A 125 -7.82 -10.23 -12.88
C THR A 125 -6.90 -11.40 -13.20
N HIS A 126 -5.63 -11.14 -13.49
CA HIS A 126 -4.63 -12.19 -13.78
C HIS A 126 -4.43 -13.16 -12.61
N LEU A 127 -4.38 -12.65 -11.37
CA LEU A 127 -4.36 -13.47 -10.16
C LEU A 127 -5.63 -14.31 -10.00
N GLN A 128 -6.79 -13.69 -10.22
CA GLN A 128 -8.10 -14.33 -10.10
C GLN A 128 -8.27 -15.48 -11.10
N ASP A 129 -7.79 -15.32 -12.33
CA ASP A 129 -7.85 -16.38 -13.35
C ASP A 129 -7.08 -17.64 -12.90
N TYR A 130 -5.86 -17.47 -12.35
CA TYR A 130 -5.12 -18.61 -11.79
C TYR A 130 -5.76 -19.18 -10.52
N ALA A 131 -6.35 -18.33 -9.69
CA ALA A 131 -7.04 -18.77 -8.48
C ALA A 131 -8.30 -19.57 -8.76
N HIS A 132 -9.11 -19.15 -9.74
CA HIS A 132 -10.28 -19.90 -10.20
C HIS A 132 -9.88 -21.26 -10.81
N ALA A 133 -8.72 -21.33 -11.45
CA ALA A 133 -8.16 -22.58 -11.95
C ALA A 133 -7.50 -23.45 -10.86
N GLY A 134 -7.45 -22.99 -9.60
CA GLY A 134 -6.81 -23.70 -8.49
C GLY A 134 -5.29 -23.81 -8.60
N ARG A 135 -4.65 -22.93 -9.39
CA ARG A 135 -3.20 -22.97 -9.69
C ARG A 135 -2.37 -22.03 -8.82
N LEU A 136 -3.01 -21.08 -8.16
CA LEU A 136 -2.40 -20.09 -7.29
C LEU A 136 -3.43 -19.59 -6.28
N GLU A 137 -3.00 -19.19 -5.11
CA GLU A 137 -3.81 -18.41 -4.18
C GLU A 137 -3.30 -16.97 -4.12
N TYR A 138 -4.18 -16.02 -3.85
CA TYR A 138 -3.78 -14.62 -3.70
C TYR A 138 -4.40 -13.95 -2.48
N THR A 139 -3.78 -12.87 -2.03
CA THR A 139 -4.39 -11.95 -1.06
C THR A 139 -4.01 -10.52 -1.44
N ILE A 140 -5.00 -9.65 -1.61
CA ILE A 140 -4.78 -8.20 -1.74
C ILE A 140 -4.82 -7.61 -0.32
N VAL A 141 -3.84 -6.81 0.05
CA VAL A 141 -3.77 -6.21 1.39
C VAL A 141 -4.10 -4.73 1.29
N ALA A 142 -5.38 -4.38 1.35
CA ALA A 142 -5.82 -2.99 1.30
C ALA A 142 -5.51 -2.29 2.62
N THR A 143 -4.59 -1.32 2.59
CA THR A 143 -4.10 -0.62 3.80
C THR A 143 -4.63 0.79 3.94
N GLY A 144 -5.43 1.24 2.97
CA GLY A 144 -5.78 2.64 2.83
C GLY A 144 -4.59 3.42 2.29
N VAL A 145 -4.43 4.66 2.76
CA VAL A 145 -3.23 5.46 2.50
C VAL A 145 -2.18 5.18 3.57
N PHE A 146 -0.89 5.15 3.23
CA PHE A 146 0.10 5.06 4.30
C PHE A 146 0.09 6.32 5.16
N LEU A 147 0.13 6.15 6.48
CA LEU A 147 0.10 7.24 7.45
C LEU A 147 1.24 8.24 7.20
N GLU A 148 2.41 7.77 6.76
CA GLU A 148 3.58 8.58 6.40
C GLU A 148 3.25 9.54 5.26
N PHE A 149 2.52 9.08 4.24
CA PHE A 149 2.08 9.96 3.16
C PHE A 149 0.97 10.91 3.59
N LEU A 150 0.01 10.41 4.37
CA LEU A 150 -1.14 11.21 4.79
C LEU A 150 -0.74 12.42 5.65
N ILE A 151 0.11 12.19 6.66
CA ILE A 151 0.46 13.17 7.68
C ILE A 151 1.86 13.76 7.43
N ASP A 152 2.89 12.92 7.31
CA ASP A 152 4.29 13.39 7.37
C ASP A 152 4.73 14.04 6.05
N TYR A 153 4.30 13.50 4.91
CA TYR A 153 4.48 14.09 3.59
C TYR A 153 3.34 15.04 3.17
N GLY A 154 2.37 15.25 4.05
CA GLY A 154 1.38 16.31 3.93
C GLY A 154 0.34 16.13 2.83
N PHE A 155 -0.06 14.89 2.51
CA PHE A 155 -1.16 14.70 1.54
C PHE A 155 -2.47 15.29 2.05
N ALA A 156 -2.76 15.20 3.35
CA ALA A 156 -3.93 15.84 3.95
C ALA A 156 -3.68 17.30 4.33
N VAL A 157 -2.62 17.54 5.11
CA VAL A 157 -2.26 18.85 5.65
C VAL A 157 -0.73 18.93 5.69
N ASN A 158 -0.15 19.99 5.13
CA ASN A 158 1.28 20.22 5.21
C ASN A 158 1.61 20.87 6.57
N LEU A 159 1.80 20.02 7.58
CA LEU A 159 2.07 20.45 8.95
C LEU A 159 3.39 21.22 9.05
N LYS A 160 4.43 20.81 8.32
CA LYS A 160 5.74 21.48 8.30
C LYS A 160 5.66 22.93 7.83
N GLU A 161 4.92 23.18 6.76
CA GLU A 161 4.72 24.53 6.22
C GLU A 161 3.49 25.24 6.80
N LYS A 162 2.79 24.62 7.76
CA LYS A 162 1.54 25.13 8.37
C LYS A 162 0.53 25.55 7.31
N SER A 163 0.37 24.73 6.28
CA SER A 163 -0.54 24.99 5.17
C SER A 163 -1.46 23.81 4.90
N ALA A 164 -2.65 24.10 4.37
CA ALA A 164 -3.62 23.09 3.98
C ALA A 164 -4.38 23.53 2.74
N GLN A 165 -4.64 22.57 1.85
CA GLN A 165 -5.60 22.71 0.76
C GLN A 165 -6.75 21.74 1.05
N LEU A 166 -7.83 22.27 1.64
CA LEU A 166 -8.97 21.48 2.06
C LEU A 166 -9.87 21.15 0.86
N TRP A 167 -10.31 19.90 0.78
CA TRP A 167 -11.33 19.46 -0.16
C TRP A 167 -12.69 19.67 0.50
N GLY A 168 -13.41 20.73 0.10
CA GLY A 168 -14.62 21.14 0.78
C GLY A 168 -14.31 21.51 2.24
N GLU A 169 -15.09 21.01 3.18
CA GLU A 169 -14.82 21.24 4.62
C GLU A 169 -13.67 20.35 5.14
N GLY A 170 -13.14 19.43 4.32
CA GLY A 170 -12.09 18.49 4.72
C GLY A 170 -12.55 17.49 5.78
N ASP A 171 -13.85 17.22 5.88
CA ASP A 171 -14.48 16.37 6.89
C ASP A 171 -14.55 14.89 6.48
N HIS A 172 -14.25 14.57 5.22
CA HIS A 172 -14.23 13.20 4.70
C HIS A 172 -13.15 12.35 5.38
N PRO A 173 -13.53 11.26 6.07
CA PRO A 173 -12.58 10.37 6.73
C PRO A 173 -11.89 9.44 5.73
N VAL A 174 -10.60 9.21 5.94
CA VAL A 174 -9.79 8.29 5.13
C VAL A 174 -9.17 7.23 6.03
N SER A 175 -9.17 5.98 5.58
CA SER A 175 -8.45 4.90 6.26
C SER A 175 -6.96 5.00 6.00
N ALA A 176 -6.17 4.90 7.07
CA ALA A 176 -4.73 5.00 6.98
C ALA A 176 -4.01 3.99 7.88
N THR A 177 -2.89 3.47 7.39
CA THR A 177 -2.05 2.48 8.08
C THR A 177 -0.59 2.90 7.98
N SER A 178 0.21 2.82 9.05
CA SER A 178 1.66 3.04 8.94
C SER A 178 2.31 1.97 8.07
N LEU A 179 3.43 2.31 7.43
CA LEU A 179 4.25 1.34 6.72
C LEU A 179 4.61 0.13 7.62
N ALA A 180 4.87 0.38 8.91
CA ALA A 180 5.19 -0.68 9.87
C ALA A 180 4.00 -1.61 10.16
N ALA A 181 2.80 -1.08 10.36
CA ALA A 181 1.61 -1.91 10.58
C ALA A 181 1.18 -2.65 9.32
N ALA A 182 1.26 -2.01 8.15
CA ALA A 182 1.02 -2.65 6.86
C ALA A 182 1.98 -3.82 6.63
N ALA A 183 3.27 -3.66 6.97
CA ALA A 183 4.26 -4.74 6.89
C ALA A 183 3.92 -5.92 7.81
N ARG A 184 3.48 -5.65 9.05
CA ARG A 184 2.99 -6.69 9.96
C ARG A 184 1.74 -7.39 9.42
N ALA A 185 0.80 -6.65 8.83
CA ALA A 185 -0.39 -7.22 8.22
C ALA A 185 -0.03 -8.17 7.06
N VAL A 186 0.93 -7.81 6.22
CA VAL A 186 1.45 -8.69 5.15
C VAL A 186 2.00 -10.00 5.72
N ALA A 187 2.78 -9.95 6.79
CA ALA A 187 3.29 -11.15 7.44
C ALA A 187 2.16 -11.98 8.10
N ALA A 188 1.19 -11.31 8.74
CA ALA A 188 0.04 -11.94 9.37
C ALA A 188 -0.88 -12.63 8.37
N VAL A 189 -1.03 -12.09 7.15
CA VAL A 189 -1.76 -12.75 6.06
C VAL A 189 -1.18 -14.13 5.76
N LEU A 190 0.15 -14.24 5.68
CA LEU A 190 0.83 -15.51 5.42
C LEU A 190 0.75 -16.48 6.62
N LYS A 191 0.47 -15.97 7.83
CA LYS A 191 0.21 -16.79 9.04
C LYS A 191 -1.24 -17.26 9.15
N ASN A 192 -2.17 -16.61 8.47
CA ASN A 192 -3.59 -16.95 8.42
C ASN A 192 -4.00 -17.32 6.98
N PRO A 193 -3.40 -18.37 6.38
CA PRO A 193 -3.55 -18.63 4.95
C PRO A 193 -4.99 -18.98 4.57
N GLU A 194 -5.75 -19.67 5.41
CA GLU A 194 -7.11 -20.08 5.06
C GLU A 194 -8.09 -18.90 5.09
N GLU A 195 -8.02 -18.07 6.13
CA GLU A 195 -8.89 -16.91 6.36
C GLU A 195 -8.66 -15.81 5.31
N THR A 196 -7.46 -15.73 4.76
CA THR A 196 -7.05 -14.68 3.81
C THR A 196 -7.01 -15.14 2.36
N LYS A 197 -7.39 -16.39 2.09
CA LYS A 197 -7.31 -17.01 0.77
C LYS A 197 -8.24 -16.35 -0.24
N ASN A 198 -7.67 -15.96 -1.39
CA ASN A 198 -8.38 -15.50 -2.59
C ASN A 198 -9.34 -14.32 -2.37
N ARG A 199 -8.95 -13.40 -1.50
CA ARG A 199 -9.73 -12.20 -1.19
C ARG A 199 -8.84 -10.99 -0.92
N ALA A 200 -9.47 -9.83 -0.88
CA ALA A 200 -8.88 -8.65 -0.26
C ALA A 200 -9.08 -8.71 1.25
N VAL A 201 -8.08 -8.25 2.00
CA VAL A 201 -8.17 -7.95 3.42
C VAL A 201 -8.01 -6.45 3.61
N PHE A 202 -8.73 -5.88 4.56
CA PHE A 202 -8.79 -4.43 4.79
C PHE A 202 -8.26 -4.12 6.18
N VAL A 203 -7.21 -3.32 6.28
CA VAL A 203 -6.66 -2.91 7.57
C VAL A 203 -6.51 -1.40 7.63
N HIS A 204 -6.72 -0.86 8.81
CA HIS A 204 -6.31 0.51 9.11
C HIS A 204 -5.87 0.67 10.55
N GLU A 205 -4.97 1.60 10.79
CA GLU A 205 -4.66 2.05 12.14
C GLU A 205 -5.56 3.20 12.56
N LEU A 206 -6.03 4.00 11.60
CA LEU A 206 -6.81 5.20 11.86
C LEU A 206 -7.80 5.47 10.72
N ALA A 207 -8.96 6.03 11.05
CA ALA A 207 -9.81 6.75 10.12
C ALA A 207 -9.84 8.24 10.52
N VAL A 208 -9.36 9.12 9.66
CA VAL A 208 -9.18 10.55 10.00
C VAL A 208 -9.45 11.46 8.80
N SER A 209 -9.90 12.68 9.06
CA SER A 209 -10.17 13.71 8.05
C SER A 209 -9.11 14.82 8.04
N GLN A 210 -9.04 15.61 6.96
CA GLN A 210 -8.15 16.78 6.88
C GLN A 210 -8.46 17.78 8.00
N ALA A 211 -9.75 18.02 8.27
CA ALA A 211 -10.22 18.95 9.30
C ALA A 211 -9.71 18.55 10.68
N LYS A 212 -9.72 17.25 11.01
CA LYS A 212 -9.20 16.76 12.30
C LYS A 212 -7.69 16.93 12.40
N ILE A 213 -6.93 16.59 11.35
CA ILE A 213 -5.47 16.77 11.32
C ILE A 213 -5.11 18.25 11.46
N LEU A 214 -5.80 19.14 10.72
CA LEU A 214 -5.58 20.57 10.77
C LEU A 214 -5.91 21.15 12.16
N ALA A 215 -7.02 20.73 12.76
CA ALA A 215 -7.41 21.17 14.10
C ALA A 215 -6.36 20.80 15.16
N LEU A 216 -5.87 19.56 15.12
CA LEU A 216 -4.78 19.11 16.01
C LEU A 216 -3.48 19.88 15.73
N GLY A 217 -3.16 20.13 14.45
CA GLY A 217 -2.01 20.93 14.06
C GLY A 217 -2.05 22.33 14.69
N LYS A 218 -3.21 23.00 14.61
CA LYS A 218 -3.44 24.32 15.22
C LYS A 218 -3.43 24.29 16.76
N GLU A 219 -3.96 23.24 17.37
CA GLU A 219 -3.96 23.05 18.82
C GLU A 219 -2.53 22.90 19.38
N ILE A 220 -1.69 22.14 18.69
CA ILE A 220 -0.33 21.80 19.14
C ILE A 220 0.69 22.89 18.81
N ALA A 221 0.50 23.62 17.71
CA ALA A 221 1.42 24.66 17.29
C ALA A 221 1.54 25.78 18.36
N PRO A 222 2.71 26.45 18.46
CA PRO A 222 2.88 27.58 19.37
C PRO A 222 1.79 28.65 19.20
N ALA A 223 1.37 29.26 20.31
CA ALA A 223 0.37 30.32 20.27
C ALA A 223 0.78 31.45 19.30
N GLY A 224 -0.15 31.88 18.46
CA GLY A 224 0.09 32.88 17.42
C GLY A 224 0.69 32.35 16.11
N THR A 225 0.86 31.03 15.97
CA THR A 225 1.27 30.43 14.68
C THR A 225 0.23 30.72 13.60
N GLU A 226 0.65 31.38 12.51
CA GLU A 226 -0.18 31.60 11.34
C GLU A 226 -0.27 30.34 10.46
N TRP A 227 -1.44 30.10 9.87
CA TRP A 227 -1.71 28.97 9.00
C TRP A 227 -2.27 29.45 7.67
N THR A 228 -1.72 28.96 6.55
CA THR A 228 -2.24 29.24 5.21
C THR A 228 -3.22 28.14 4.80
N VAL A 229 -4.51 28.42 4.91
CA VAL A 229 -5.56 27.44 4.56
C VAL A 229 -6.30 27.92 3.32
N ALA A 230 -6.22 27.13 2.26
CA ALA A 230 -7.04 27.27 1.06
C ALA A 230 -8.09 26.16 1.02
N LYS A 231 -9.18 26.40 0.29
CA LYS A 231 -10.29 25.46 0.14
C LYS A 231 -10.67 25.31 -1.33
N PHE A 232 -10.89 24.06 -1.76
CA PHE A 232 -11.61 23.76 -2.99
C PHE A 232 -13.12 23.80 -2.68
N GLU A 233 -13.80 24.85 -3.13
CA GLU A 233 -15.26 25.01 -2.91
C GLU A 233 -16.07 23.95 -3.66
N ASP A 234 -15.56 23.45 -4.79
CA ASP A 234 -16.12 22.34 -5.54
C ASP A 234 -15.10 21.19 -5.66
N PRO A 235 -15.06 20.27 -4.67
CA PRO A 235 -14.20 19.09 -4.68
C PRO A 235 -14.38 18.22 -5.92
N ASN A 236 -15.60 18.20 -6.48
CA ASN A 236 -15.90 17.34 -7.62
C ASN A 236 -15.30 17.90 -8.89
N ALA A 237 -15.46 19.21 -9.14
CA ALA A 237 -14.83 19.86 -10.27
C ALA A 237 -13.30 19.74 -10.20
N GLU A 238 -12.71 19.89 -9.02
CA GLU A 238 -11.26 19.75 -8.84
C GLU A 238 -10.77 18.31 -9.05
N PHE A 239 -11.55 17.31 -8.63
CA PHE A 239 -11.24 15.91 -8.95
C PHE A 239 -11.25 15.68 -10.46
N GLU A 240 -12.29 16.15 -11.16
CA GLU A 240 -12.39 16.02 -12.63
C GLU A 240 -11.23 16.72 -13.33
N ASN A 241 -10.82 17.91 -12.88
CA ASN A 241 -9.64 18.60 -13.42
C ASN A 241 -8.37 17.74 -13.33
N ARG A 242 -8.16 17.04 -12.21
CA ARG A 242 -7.00 16.16 -12.02
C ARG A 242 -7.10 14.89 -12.83
N LEU A 243 -8.31 14.34 -12.98
CA LEU A 243 -8.56 13.23 -13.88
C LEU A 243 -8.19 13.61 -15.31
N GLN A 244 -8.65 14.76 -15.79
CA GLN A 244 -8.30 15.27 -17.12
C GLN A 244 -6.78 15.50 -17.28
N ALA A 245 -6.11 16.02 -16.25
CA ALA A 245 -4.65 16.19 -16.29
C ALA A 245 -3.90 14.86 -16.48
N VAL A 246 -4.34 13.77 -15.82
CA VAL A 246 -3.78 12.43 -16.02
C VAL A 246 -4.07 11.90 -17.43
N LEU A 247 -5.30 12.09 -17.93
CA LEU A 247 -5.69 11.64 -19.28
C LEU A 247 -4.88 12.35 -20.38
N GLN A 248 -4.51 13.61 -20.18
CA GLN A 248 -3.68 14.37 -21.13
C GLN A 248 -2.19 14.03 -20.99
N LYS A 249 -1.70 13.87 -19.76
CA LYS A 249 -0.28 13.62 -19.47
C LYS A 249 -0.13 12.66 -18.28
N PRO A 250 -0.11 11.34 -18.51
CA PRO A 250 -0.06 10.34 -17.44
C PRO A 250 1.36 10.16 -16.91
N GLU A 251 1.83 11.14 -16.14
CA GLU A 251 3.13 11.11 -15.45
C GLU A 251 2.93 11.00 -13.94
N MET A 252 3.98 10.62 -13.20
CA MET A 252 3.87 10.36 -11.77
C MET A 252 3.28 11.54 -10.98
N SER A 253 3.62 12.79 -11.34
CA SER A 253 3.07 13.97 -10.66
C SER A 253 1.55 14.12 -10.83
N THR A 254 1.02 13.92 -12.04
CA THR A 254 -0.43 13.99 -12.30
C THR A 254 -1.16 12.80 -11.67
N ILE A 255 -0.55 11.61 -11.72
CA ILE A 255 -1.08 10.41 -11.07
C ILE A 255 -1.16 10.60 -9.55
N MET A 256 -0.10 11.11 -8.92
CA MET A 256 -0.10 11.40 -7.48
C MET A 256 -1.15 12.46 -7.12
N ALA A 257 -1.30 13.51 -7.95
CA ALA A 257 -2.33 14.52 -7.75
C ALA A 257 -3.74 13.91 -7.80
N LEU A 258 -4.00 12.97 -8.72
CA LEU A 258 -5.27 12.25 -8.83
C LEU A 258 -5.48 11.24 -7.69
N ILE A 259 -4.43 10.59 -7.18
CA ILE A 259 -4.52 9.73 -5.98
C ILE A 259 -4.99 10.55 -4.77
N VAL A 260 -4.39 11.72 -4.55
CA VAL A 260 -4.80 12.63 -3.46
C VAL A 260 -6.24 13.09 -3.66
N ALA A 261 -6.64 13.41 -4.89
CA ALA A 261 -8.01 13.79 -5.20
C ALA A 261 -9.02 12.67 -4.93
N THR A 262 -8.72 11.45 -5.38
CA THR A 262 -9.56 10.27 -5.15
C THR A 262 -9.74 10.01 -3.65
N LEU A 263 -8.68 10.25 -2.88
CA LEU A 263 -8.67 10.06 -1.43
C LEU A 263 -9.48 11.11 -0.67
N LEU A 264 -9.39 12.38 -1.06
CA LEU A 264 -9.86 13.52 -0.24
C LEU A 264 -11.13 14.21 -0.77
N SER A 265 -11.49 14.04 -2.04
CA SER A 265 -12.63 14.76 -2.65
C SER A 265 -14.00 14.42 -2.08
N GLY A 266 -14.11 13.30 -1.35
CA GLY A 266 -15.39 12.78 -0.85
C GLY A 266 -16.21 12.02 -1.89
N GLN A 267 -15.77 11.95 -3.15
CA GLN A 267 -16.45 11.21 -4.21
C GLN A 267 -16.44 9.69 -3.99
N PHE A 268 -15.39 9.18 -3.37
CA PHE A 268 -15.18 7.76 -3.12
C PHE A 268 -15.14 7.51 -1.61
N LYS A 269 -15.58 6.32 -1.18
CA LYS A 269 -15.58 5.94 0.24
C LYS A 269 -14.17 5.56 0.69
N ALA A 270 -13.38 6.56 1.05
CA ALA A 270 -11.99 6.40 1.49
C ALA A 270 -11.83 5.70 2.85
N GLN A 271 -12.89 5.68 3.66
CA GLN A 271 -12.93 4.91 4.90
C GLN A 271 -13.47 3.50 4.64
N PHE A 272 -12.71 2.49 5.07
CA PHE A 272 -13.15 1.11 5.04
C PHE A 272 -14.33 0.87 5.98
N GLY A 273 -15.36 0.19 5.48
CA GLY A 273 -16.55 -0.16 6.27
C GLY A 273 -16.39 -1.44 7.10
N GLN A 274 -15.50 -2.34 6.69
CA GLN A 274 -15.17 -3.57 7.40
C GLN A 274 -13.66 -3.73 7.44
N LEU A 275 -13.14 -4.25 8.56
CA LEU A 275 -11.72 -4.42 8.81
C LEU A 275 -11.42 -5.87 9.19
N ASP A 276 -10.23 -6.31 8.80
CA ASP A 276 -9.59 -7.56 9.19
C ASP A 276 -8.52 -7.31 10.27
N ASN A 277 -8.59 -6.17 10.97
CA ASN A 277 -7.63 -5.75 12.01
C ASN A 277 -7.42 -6.82 13.08
N ASP A 278 -8.51 -7.40 13.62
CA ASP A 278 -8.43 -8.41 14.67
C ASP A 278 -7.76 -9.70 14.18
N LEU A 279 -8.08 -10.12 12.94
CA LEU A 279 -7.47 -11.29 12.30
C LEU A 279 -5.95 -11.09 12.10
N LEU A 280 -5.55 -9.88 11.75
CA LEU A 280 -4.17 -9.55 11.35
C LEU A 280 -3.34 -8.88 12.44
N GLY A 281 -3.91 -8.68 13.63
CA GLY A 281 -3.24 -8.05 14.77
C GLY A 281 -2.89 -6.57 14.54
N VAL A 282 -3.67 -5.85 13.72
CA VAL A 282 -3.48 -4.41 13.48
C VAL A 282 -4.23 -3.62 14.53
N ARG A 283 -3.49 -2.92 15.40
CA ARG A 283 -4.05 -2.08 16.47
C ARG A 283 -4.61 -0.78 15.90
N THR A 284 -5.84 -0.42 16.27
CA THR A 284 -6.36 0.94 16.03
C THR A 284 -5.67 1.93 16.97
N LEU A 285 -5.18 3.03 16.39
CA LEU A 285 -4.54 4.14 17.10
C LEU A 285 -5.59 4.99 17.83
N THR A 286 -5.19 5.49 18.98
CA THR A 286 -5.97 6.41 19.80
C THR A 286 -5.84 7.85 19.32
N GLU A 287 -6.63 8.75 19.88
CA GLU A 287 -6.46 10.18 19.62
C GLU A 287 -5.09 10.69 20.11
N ASP A 288 -4.56 10.17 21.21
CA ASP A 288 -3.24 10.55 21.73
C ASP A 288 -2.11 10.10 20.79
N ASP A 289 -2.23 8.90 20.21
CA ASP A 289 -1.30 8.41 19.18
C ASP A 289 -1.30 9.37 17.96
N LEU A 290 -2.48 9.82 17.52
CA LEU A 290 -2.61 10.80 16.44
C LEU A 290 -2.02 12.16 16.82
N LYS A 291 -2.30 12.68 18.02
CA LYS A 291 -1.72 13.94 18.51
C LYS A 291 -0.20 13.89 18.54
N ALA A 292 0.38 12.80 19.06
CA ALA A 292 1.82 12.61 19.09
C ALA A 292 2.44 12.63 17.68
N ARG A 293 1.78 11.99 16.70
CA ARG A 293 2.25 11.96 15.31
C ARG A 293 2.15 13.33 14.63
N VAL A 294 1.04 14.05 14.83
CA VAL A 294 0.88 15.43 14.35
C VAL A 294 1.94 16.34 14.97
N ALA A 295 2.21 16.22 16.27
CA ALA A 295 3.27 16.97 16.95
C ALA A 295 4.65 16.70 16.33
N SER A 296 4.96 15.43 16.04
CA SER A 296 6.22 15.05 15.38
C SER A 296 6.34 15.56 13.93
N ALA A 297 5.23 15.74 13.22
CA ALA A 297 5.23 16.26 11.86
C ALA A 297 5.26 17.81 11.81
N LEU A 298 5.00 18.48 12.94
CA LEU A 298 5.13 19.93 13.11
C LEU A 298 6.56 20.39 13.42
N SER A 299 7.37 19.52 14.03
CA SER A 299 8.77 19.80 14.40
C SER A 299 9.72 19.73 13.22
#